data_AF-A0A6B2G359-F1
#
_entry.id   AF-A0A6B2G359-F1
#
_cell.length_a   1.000
_cell.length_b   1.000
_cell.length_c   1.000
_cell.angle_alpha   90.00
_cell.angle_beta   90.00
_cell.angle_gamma   90.00
#
_symmetry.space_group_name_H-M   'P 1'
#
loop_
_entity.id
_entity.type
_entity.pdbx_description
1 polymer ?
#
loop_
_entity_poly.entity_id
_entity_poly.type
_entity_poly.pdbx_seq_one_letter_code
_entity_poly.pdbx_strand_id
1 'polypeptide(L)'
;SNVPEIIAKLKELKKEYDEIKIKKPAKLDSYVKLVHEETIARKEKAGFLADPKFTSPFLQPGRLVKIKSFTDNFGWGCIVNSNNRKTVKMSLGTGGKQLSYVDVLLNCTIKTLPGSTKKTYLSSETMSPNIIPVACHLFTDISVVRIPLPGSLETRESKISILKSINEIEKKFIDGGIPMLDPVKDMKIKDKKFLKLHDTCVRLHDRIEIHPIKIKLNNGSSKTVASVEEYERKLKILDKIKALKDELKDVRSIVQLNDLKARKRVLRRLGFLDSSDMIDVKGRVACEISTADELVLTELIFNGFFNDISHRGVCAVLSCLLYQEKSF
;
A
#
# COMPACT_ATOMS: atom_id res chain seq x y z
N SER A 1 11.11 16.21 18.65
CA SER A 1 11.49 15.44 17.45
C SER A 1 11.65 13.98 17.80
N ASN A 2 11.09 13.06 17.02
CA ASN A 2 11.04 11.64 17.35
C ASN A 2 12.28 10.81 16.92
N VAL A 3 13.41 11.48 16.73
CA VAL A 3 14.63 10.86 16.15
C VAL A 3 15.21 9.75 17.03
N PRO A 4 15.30 9.89 18.36
CA PRO A 4 15.81 8.83 19.23
C PRO A 4 14.97 7.55 19.18
N GLU A 5 13.64 7.66 19.15
CA GLU A 5 12.76 6.48 19.06
C GLU A 5 12.90 5.77 17.70
N ILE A 6 13.00 6.51 16.60
CA ILE A 6 13.22 5.94 15.26
C ILE A 6 14.54 5.16 15.23
N ILE A 7 15.60 5.69 15.83
CA ILE A 7 16.91 5.01 15.92
C ILE A 7 16.82 3.74 16.78
N ALA A 8 16.13 3.80 17.92
CA ALA A 8 15.92 2.64 18.78
C ALA A 8 15.16 1.53 18.04
N LYS A 9 14.03 1.85 17.39
CA LYS A 9 13.25 0.91 16.57
C LYS A 9 14.07 0.33 15.41
N LEU A 10 14.89 1.14 14.74
CA LEU A 10 15.79 0.65 13.70
C LEU A 10 16.81 -0.36 14.23
N LYS A 11 17.32 -0.15 15.45
CA LYS A 11 18.26 -1.09 16.09
C LYS A 11 17.58 -2.41 16.43
N GLU A 12 16.37 -2.36 16.96
CA GLU A 12 15.55 -3.55 17.27
C GLU A 12 15.23 -4.35 16.00
N LEU A 13 14.71 -3.70 14.96
CA LEU A 13 14.35 -4.38 13.71
C LEU A 13 15.58 -4.97 13.00
N LYS A 14 16.74 -4.29 13.05
CA LYS A 14 17.99 -4.86 12.53
C LYS A 14 18.40 -6.13 13.28
N LYS A 15 18.29 -6.12 14.61
CA LYS A 15 18.56 -7.31 15.42
C LYS A 15 17.63 -8.47 15.03
N GLU A 16 16.33 -8.21 14.94
CA GLU A 16 15.34 -9.21 14.51
C GLU A 16 15.64 -9.74 13.10
N TYR A 17 16.05 -8.87 12.17
CA TYR A 17 16.43 -9.26 10.81
C TYR A 17 17.67 -10.18 10.77
N ASP A 18 18.67 -9.88 11.61
CA ASP A 18 19.94 -10.62 11.67
C ASP A 18 19.79 -11.96 12.39
N GLU A 19 18.86 -12.08 13.35
CA GLU A 19 18.50 -13.31 14.05
C GLU A 19 17.90 -14.36 13.09
N ILE A 20 17.16 -13.94 12.07
CA ILE A 20 16.56 -14.87 11.09
C ILE A 20 17.63 -15.45 10.16
N LYS A 21 17.96 -16.73 10.31
CA LYS A 21 18.95 -17.43 9.47
C LYS A 21 18.28 -18.33 8.45
N ILE A 22 18.29 -17.91 7.18
CA ILE A 22 17.62 -18.60 6.08
C ILE A 22 18.57 -19.55 5.36
N LYS A 23 18.18 -20.83 5.23
CA LYS A 23 18.92 -21.83 4.45
C LYS A 23 18.60 -21.66 2.95
N LYS A 24 19.63 -21.57 2.11
CA LYS A 24 19.53 -21.42 0.64
C LYS A 24 18.66 -20.21 0.21
N PRO A 25 19.03 -18.97 0.62
CA PRO A 25 18.20 -17.78 0.43
C PRO A 25 17.89 -17.49 -1.05
N ALA A 26 18.80 -17.77 -1.99
CA ALA A 26 18.60 -17.47 -3.40
C ALA A 26 17.39 -18.18 -4.04
N LYS A 27 17.10 -19.43 -3.64
CA LYS A 27 15.95 -20.19 -4.18
C LYS A 27 14.63 -19.73 -3.57
N LEU A 28 14.65 -19.25 -2.33
CA LEU A 28 13.48 -18.68 -1.66
C LEU A 28 13.19 -17.28 -2.19
N ASP A 29 14.24 -16.48 -2.40
CA ASP A 29 14.17 -15.16 -3.04
C ASP A 29 13.52 -15.24 -4.42
N SER A 30 14.00 -16.13 -5.29
CA SER A 30 13.43 -16.31 -6.62
C SER A 30 11.95 -16.72 -6.57
N TYR A 31 11.58 -17.61 -5.65
CA TYR A 31 10.20 -18.06 -5.50
C TYR A 31 9.28 -16.95 -5.00
N VAL A 32 9.64 -16.30 -3.89
CA VAL A 32 8.80 -15.27 -3.26
C VAL A 32 8.66 -14.05 -4.17
N LYS A 33 9.72 -13.68 -4.91
CA LYS A 33 9.63 -12.63 -5.94
C LYS A 33 8.64 -12.98 -7.03
N LEU A 34 8.68 -14.21 -7.56
CA LEU A 34 7.71 -14.64 -8.58
C LEU A 34 6.28 -14.59 -8.06
N VAL A 35 6.03 -15.10 -6.85
CA VAL A 35 4.71 -15.08 -6.21
C VAL A 35 4.23 -13.64 -5.97
N HIS A 36 5.13 -12.76 -5.54
CA HIS A 36 4.83 -11.35 -5.31
C HIS A 36 4.47 -10.62 -6.62
N GLU A 37 5.28 -10.80 -7.67
CA GLU A 37 5.03 -10.27 -9.01
C GLU A 37 3.70 -10.79 -9.57
N GLU A 38 3.40 -12.08 -9.43
CA GLU A 38 2.14 -12.68 -9.86
C GLU A 38 0.96 -12.05 -9.10
N THR A 39 1.11 -11.86 -7.78
CA THR A 39 0.07 -11.25 -6.94
C THR A 39 -0.24 -9.81 -7.39
N ILE A 40 0.79 -9.02 -7.70
CA ILE A 40 0.63 -7.66 -8.23
C ILE A 40 -0.06 -7.69 -9.59
N ALA A 41 0.43 -8.51 -10.51
CA ALA A 41 -0.12 -8.62 -11.86
C ALA A 41 -1.59 -9.10 -11.86
N ARG A 42 -1.93 -10.07 -10.99
CA ARG A 42 -3.31 -10.54 -10.79
C ARG A 42 -4.21 -9.45 -10.23
N LYS A 43 -3.72 -8.65 -9.28
CA LYS A 43 -4.48 -7.53 -8.71
C LYS A 43 -4.76 -6.45 -9.76
N GLU A 44 -3.76 -6.13 -10.58
CA GLU A 44 -3.93 -5.19 -11.70
C GLU A 44 -4.93 -5.74 -12.74
N LYS A 45 -4.81 -7.03 -13.09
CA LYS A 45 -5.73 -7.72 -14.02
C LYS A 45 -7.17 -7.71 -13.49
N ALA A 46 -7.36 -7.95 -12.19
CA ALA A 46 -8.66 -7.85 -11.53
C ALA A 46 -9.23 -6.42 -11.61
N GLY A 47 -8.38 -5.39 -11.51
CA GLY A 47 -8.76 -3.99 -11.72
C GLY A 47 -9.32 -3.71 -13.12
N PHE A 48 -8.75 -4.34 -14.17
CA PHE A 48 -9.30 -4.25 -15.53
C PHE A 48 -10.64 -4.98 -15.66
N LEU A 49 -10.78 -6.15 -15.05
CA LEU A 49 -12.02 -6.93 -15.07
C LEU A 49 -13.14 -6.27 -14.25
N ALA A 50 -12.81 -5.40 -13.30
CA ALA A 50 -13.80 -4.61 -12.59
C ALA A 50 -14.49 -3.55 -13.47
N ASP A 51 -13.96 -3.24 -14.66
CA ASP A 51 -14.58 -2.30 -15.59
C ASP A 51 -15.86 -2.93 -16.21
N PRO A 52 -17.04 -2.29 -16.03
CA PRO A 52 -18.29 -2.76 -16.60
C PRO A 52 -18.24 -2.95 -18.12
N LYS A 53 -17.38 -2.21 -18.84
CA LYS A 53 -17.21 -2.34 -20.29
C LYS A 53 -16.91 -3.78 -20.72
N PHE A 54 -16.12 -4.50 -19.94
CA PHE A 54 -15.71 -5.86 -20.28
C PHE A 54 -16.59 -6.94 -19.65
N THR A 55 -17.04 -6.74 -18.41
CA THR A 55 -17.79 -7.77 -17.67
C THR A 55 -19.28 -7.77 -17.97
N SER A 56 -19.86 -6.60 -18.25
CA SER A 56 -21.31 -6.41 -18.35
C SER A 56 -22.04 -7.34 -19.34
N PRO A 57 -21.49 -7.68 -20.53
CA PRO A 57 -22.13 -8.64 -21.45
C PRO A 57 -22.26 -10.06 -20.88
N PHE A 58 -21.43 -10.40 -19.90
CA PHE A 58 -21.34 -11.74 -19.31
C PHE A 58 -22.14 -11.86 -18.02
N LEU A 59 -22.59 -10.76 -17.42
CA LEU A 59 -23.40 -10.75 -16.19
C LEU A 59 -24.87 -11.10 -16.49
N GLN A 60 -25.12 -12.30 -16.98
CA GLN A 60 -26.44 -12.78 -17.40
C GLN A 60 -27.17 -13.51 -16.28
N PRO A 61 -28.52 -13.47 -16.25
CA PRO A 61 -29.33 -14.28 -15.36
C PRO A 61 -28.94 -15.77 -15.42
N GLY A 62 -28.85 -16.39 -14.25
CA GLY A 62 -28.43 -17.76 -14.02
C GLY A 62 -26.93 -17.94 -13.83
N ARG A 63 -26.09 -16.95 -14.15
CA ARG A 63 -24.64 -17.13 -14.11
C ARG A 63 -24.09 -17.13 -12.69
N LEU A 64 -23.12 -18.02 -12.43
CA LEU A 64 -22.45 -18.06 -11.13
C LEU A 64 -21.29 -17.07 -11.06
N VAL A 65 -21.26 -16.34 -9.96
CA VAL A 65 -20.21 -15.38 -9.60
C VAL A 65 -19.76 -15.62 -8.16
N LYS A 66 -18.48 -15.43 -7.88
CA LYS A 66 -17.93 -15.53 -6.52
C LYS A 66 -17.74 -14.14 -5.93
N ILE A 67 -18.22 -13.94 -4.71
CA ILE A 67 -18.28 -12.62 -4.08
C ILE A 67 -17.44 -12.62 -2.81
N LYS A 68 -16.55 -11.63 -2.71
CA LYS A 68 -15.81 -11.36 -1.47
C LYS A 68 -15.83 -9.87 -1.17
N SER A 69 -16.25 -9.53 0.04
CA SER A 69 -16.15 -8.19 0.59
C SER A 69 -14.87 -8.04 1.41
N PHE A 70 -14.58 -6.81 1.87
CA PHE A 70 -13.44 -6.58 2.76
C PHE A 70 -13.57 -7.31 4.11
N THR A 71 -14.79 -7.51 4.58
CA THR A 71 -15.08 -8.04 5.92
C THR A 71 -15.52 -9.49 5.91
N ASP A 72 -15.95 -10.01 4.76
CA ASP A 72 -16.65 -11.29 4.69
C ASP A 72 -16.55 -11.94 3.30
N ASN A 73 -16.60 -13.27 3.26
CA ASN A 73 -16.55 -14.08 2.05
C ASN A 73 -17.91 -14.75 1.84
N PHE A 74 -18.66 -14.31 0.84
CA PHE A 74 -20.01 -14.82 0.56
C PHE A 74 -20.00 -16.09 -0.29
N GLY A 75 -18.84 -16.47 -0.84
CA GLY A 75 -18.72 -17.64 -1.71
C GLY A 75 -19.43 -17.44 -3.05
N TRP A 76 -19.98 -18.52 -3.59
CA TRP A 76 -20.67 -18.54 -4.88
C TRP A 76 -22.13 -18.06 -4.75
N GLY A 77 -22.51 -17.18 -5.67
CA GLY A 77 -23.89 -16.71 -5.85
C GLY A 77 -24.35 -16.85 -7.29
N CYS A 78 -25.64 -16.65 -7.51
CA CYS A 78 -26.25 -16.71 -8.84
C CYS A 78 -26.86 -15.36 -9.22
N ILE A 79 -26.51 -14.84 -10.40
CA ILE A 79 -27.09 -13.60 -10.92
C ILE A 79 -28.57 -13.84 -11.24
N VAL A 80 -29.45 -13.05 -10.65
CA VAL A 80 -30.90 -13.15 -10.85
C VAL A 80 -31.39 -12.15 -11.90
N ASN A 81 -30.99 -10.89 -11.76
CA ASN A 81 -31.40 -9.84 -12.68
C ASN A 81 -30.22 -8.94 -13.03
N SER A 82 -30.05 -8.71 -14.34
CA SER A 82 -28.98 -7.89 -14.92
C SER A 82 -29.46 -6.58 -15.52
N ASN A 83 -30.79 -6.34 -15.54
CA ASN A 83 -31.43 -5.18 -16.17
C ASN A 83 -31.48 -3.95 -15.24
N ASN A 84 -31.39 -4.15 -13.92
CA ASN A 84 -31.35 -3.06 -12.92
C ASN A 84 -29.95 -2.43 -12.78
N ARG A 85 -29.31 -2.08 -13.90
CA ARG A 85 -28.00 -1.40 -13.91
C ARG A 85 -28.14 0.05 -13.44
N LYS A 86 -28.35 0.25 -12.14
CA LYS A 86 -28.27 1.58 -11.54
C LYS A 86 -26.81 2.01 -11.55
N THR A 87 -26.50 2.88 -12.50
CA THR A 87 -25.18 3.50 -12.59
C THR A 87 -25.17 4.69 -11.64
N VAL A 88 -24.50 4.57 -10.49
CA VAL A 88 -24.33 5.70 -9.57
C VAL A 88 -22.97 6.32 -9.82
N LYS A 89 -22.94 7.56 -10.30
CA LYS A 89 -21.71 8.37 -10.35
C LYS A 89 -21.41 8.86 -8.94
N MET A 90 -20.50 8.19 -8.23
CA MET A 90 -19.94 8.76 -7.01
C MET A 90 -18.82 9.74 -7.39
N SER A 91 -19.03 11.02 -7.09
CA SER A 91 -17.99 12.06 -7.10
C SER A 91 -17.14 11.91 -5.84
N LEU A 92 -16.21 10.96 -5.83
CA LEU A 92 -14.98 11.12 -5.05
C LEU A 92 -13.89 11.55 -6.03
N GLY A 93 -13.09 12.54 -5.64
CA GLY A 93 -12.16 13.27 -6.49
C GLY A 93 -11.29 12.44 -7.44
N THR A 94 -10.92 13.10 -8.56
CA THR A 94 -10.02 12.64 -9.63
C THR A 94 -10.30 11.23 -10.16
N GLY A 95 -11.32 11.13 -11.02
CA GLY A 95 -11.63 9.94 -11.83
C GLY A 95 -12.85 9.18 -11.31
N GLY A 96 -14.06 9.71 -11.57
CA GLY A 96 -15.31 9.07 -11.14
C GLY A 96 -15.39 7.61 -11.61
N LYS A 97 -15.27 6.67 -10.67
CA LYS A 97 -15.46 5.24 -10.94
C LYS A 97 -16.96 4.96 -11.07
N GLN A 98 -17.37 4.53 -12.25
CA GLN A 98 -18.73 4.07 -12.52
C GLN A 98 -18.96 2.74 -11.81
N LEU A 99 -19.80 2.72 -10.77
CA LEU A 99 -20.16 1.50 -10.04
C LEU A 99 -21.39 0.87 -10.70
N SER A 100 -21.24 -0.37 -11.17
CA SER A 100 -22.36 -1.19 -11.67
C SER A 100 -22.81 -2.18 -10.59
N TYR A 101 -24.12 -2.35 -10.46
CA TYR A 101 -24.76 -3.30 -9.55
C TYR A 101 -25.55 -4.34 -10.32
N VAL A 102 -25.60 -5.56 -9.78
CA VAL A 102 -26.39 -6.69 -10.30
C VAL A 102 -27.09 -7.37 -9.12
N ASP A 103 -28.32 -7.82 -9.32
CA ASP A 103 -29.05 -8.56 -8.29
C ASP A 103 -28.55 -10.00 -8.25
N VAL A 104 -27.97 -10.40 -7.11
CA VAL A 104 -27.36 -11.72 -6.92
C VAL A 104 -28.06 -12.44 -5.77
N LEU A 105 -28.44 -13.69 -5.99
CA LEU A 105 -28.86 -14.61 -4.95
C LEU A 105 -27.63 -15.13 -4.20
N LEU A 106 -27.59 -14.88 -2.89
CA LEU A 106 -26.52 -15.30 -1.99
C LEU A 106 -27.09 -15.99 -0.73
N ASN A 107 -26.25 -16.82 -0.11
CA ASN A 107 -26.54 -17.36 1.22
C ASN A 107 -26.06 -16.35 2.29
N CYS A 108 -26.94 -15.45 2.70
CA CYS A 108 -26.57 -14.36 3.59
C CYS A 108 -27.70 -13.91 4.50
N THR A 109 -27.35 -13.43 5.68
CA THR A 109 -28.27 -12.75 6.60
C THR A 109 -28.27 -11.25 6.34
N ILE A 110 -29.44 -10.63 6.48
CA ILE A 110 -29.62 -9.18 6.35
C ILE A 110 -29.91 -8.62 7.75
N LYS A 111 -29.06 -7.71 8.21
CA LYS A 111 -29.25 -7.00 9.48
C LYS A 111 -29.45 -5.51 9.20
N THR A 112 -30.44 -4.90 9.84
CA THR A 112 -30.62 -3.44 9.81
C THR A 112 -30.04 -2.88 11.11
N LEU A 113 -29.13 -1.91 11.03
CA LEU A 113 -28.62 -1.28 12.24
C LEU A 113 -29.74 -0.49 12.94
N PRO A 114 -29.82 -0.52 14.29
CA PRO A 114 -30.76 0.30 15.04
C PRO A 114 -30.61 1.78 14.65
N GLY A 115 -31.70 2.41 14.20
CA GLY A 115 -31.71 3.83 13.81
C GLY A 115 -31.12 4.14 12.43
N SER A 116 -30.78 3.14 11.60
CA SER A 116 -30.31 3.35 10.22
C SER A 116 -31.20 2.66 9.19
N THR A 117 -31.37 3.31 8.03
CA THR A 117 -31.95 2.68 6.84
C THR A 117 -30.94 1.81 6.08
N LYS A 118 -29.67 1.80 6.50
CA LYS A 118 -28.62 0.97 5.89
C LYS A 118 -28.73 -0.48 6.34
N LYS A 119 -28.81 -1.37 5.36
CA LYS A 119 -28.74 -2.82 5.54
C LYS A 119 -27.28 -3.27 5.50
N THR A 120 -26.92 -4.16 6.42
CA THR A 120 -25.65 -4.89 6.42
C THR A 120 -25.92 -6.33 6.02
N TYR A 121 -25.06 -6.86 5.17
CA TYR A 121 -25.13 -8.21 4.65
C TYR A 121 -23.97 -9.01 5.22
N LEU A 122 -24.24 -10.21 5.73
CA LEU A 122 -23.24 -11.13 6.27
C LEU A 122 -23.47 -12.51 5.68
N SER A 123 -22.40 -13.21 5.31
CA SER A 123 -22.44 -14.61 4.92
C SER A 123 -23.11 -15.44 6.02
N SER A 124 -23.77 -16.53 5.62
CA SER A 124 -24.49 -17.38 6.55
C SER A 124 -24.05 -18.82 6.43
N GLU A 125 -23.84 -19.47 7.57
CA GLU A 125 -23.62 -20.92 7.64
C GLU A 125 -24.93 -21.71 7.50
N THR A 126 -26.07 -21.05 7.76
CA THR A 126 -27.41 -21.65 7.59
C THR A 126 -28.00 -21.26 6.24
N MET A 127 -28.99 -22.02 5.76
CA MET A 127 -29.64 -21.79 4.45
C MET A 127 -30.56 -20.56 4.50
N SER A 128 -29.99 -19.37 4.31
CA SER A 128 -30.65 -18.07 4.30
C SER A 128 -30.53 -17.39 2.92
N PRO A 129 -31.25 -17.89 1.90
CA PRO A 129 -31.17 -17.32 0.57
C PRO A 129 -31.80 -15.92 0.51
N ASN A 130 -31.01 -14.96 0.08
CA ASN A 130 -31.43 -13.58 -0.12
C ASN A 130 -30.92 -13.05 -1.46
N ILE A 131 -31.77 -12.29 -2.15
CA ILE A 131 -31.40 -11.58 -3.38
C ILE A 131 -30.99 -10.17 -2.96
N ILE A 132 -29.75 -9.79 -3.24
CA ILE A 132 -29.20 -8.50 -2.85
C ILE A 132 -28.49 -7.84 -4.04
N PRO A 133 -28.52 -6.50 -4.15
CA PRO A 133 -27.74 -5.79 -5.15
C PRO A 133 -26.25 -5.83 -4.77
N VAL A 134 -25.43 -6.41 -5.63
CA VAL A 134 -23.97 -6.52 -5.42
C VAL A 134 -23.24 -5.67 -6.44
N ALA A 135 -22.28 -4.88 -5.98
CA ALA A 135 -21.41 -4.11 -6.85
C ALA A 135 -20.43 -5.04 -7.57
N CYS A 136 -20.30 -4.92 -8.89
CA CYS A 136 -19.51 -5.86 -9.69
C CYS A 136 -18.02 -5.92 -9.32
N HIS A 137 -17.45 -4.86 -8.73
CA HIS A 137 -16.07 -4.86 -8.26
C HIS A 137 -15.82 -5.81 -7.07
N LEU A 138 -16.88 -6.32 -6.43
CA LEU A 138 -16.80 -7.33 -5.36
C LEU A 138 -16.78 -8.75 -5.92
N PHE A 139 -16.95 -8.93 -7.24
CA PHE A 139 -16.81 -10.22 -7.89
C PHE A 139 -15.33 -10.58 -7.97
N THR A 140 -14.94 -11.64 -7.28
CA THR A 140 -13.58 -12.21 -7.41
C THR A 140 -13.49 -13.05 -8.68
N ASP A 141 -14.58 -13.73 -9.03
CA ASP A 141 -14.60 -14.71 -10.10
C ASP A 141 -15.96 -14.71 -10.82
N ILE A 142 -15.94 -14.93 -12.15
CA ILE A 142 -17.13 -15.10 -12.99
C ILE A 142 -17.00 -16.45 -13.69
N SER A 143 -17.96 -17.34 -13.49
CA SER A 143 -17.91 -18.67 -14.09
C SER A 143 -18.49 -18.71 -15.50
N VAL A 144 -18.16 -19.75 -16.25
CA VAL A 144 -18.85 -20.10 -17.51
C VAL A 144 -20.23 -20.72 -17.22
N VAL A 145 -20.44 -21.24 -16.00
CA VAL A 145 -21.62 -22.00 -15.61
C VAL A 145 -22.84 -21.11 -15.42
N ARG A 146 -23.97 -21.57 -15.95
CA ARG A 146 -25.29 -20.95 -15.74
C ARG A 146 -26.27 -22.00 -15.21
N ILE A 147 -26.97 -21.64 -14.15
CA ILE A 147 -28.09 -22.42 -13.60
C ILE A 147 -29.40 -21.88 -14.21
N PRO A 148 -30.33 -22.75 -14.64
CA PRO A 148 -31.65 -22.31 -15.04
C PRO A 148 -32.37 -21.64 -13.86
N LEU A 149 -32.89 -20.43 -14.09
CA LEU A 149 -33.69 -19.74 -13.09
C LEU A 149 -35.17 -20.08 -13.29
N PRO A 150 -35.93 -20.33 -12.21
CA PRO A 150 -37.39 -20.44 -12.30
C PRO A 150 -38.01 -19.09 -12.67
N GLY A 151 -39.18 -19.11 -13.30
CA GLY A 151 -39.86 -17.90 -13.77
C GLY A 151 -40.24 -16.90 -12.67
N SER A 152 -40.46 -17.35 -11.44
CA SER A 152 -40.67 -16.51 -10.26
C SER A 152 -39.71 -16.90 -9.13
N LEU A 153 -39.11 -15.89 -8.51
CA LEU A 153 -38.17 -16.00 -7.38
C LEU A 153 -38.71 -15.28 -6.13
N GLU A 154 -40.02 -15.23 -5.99
CA GLU A 154 -40.66 -14.58 -4.84
C GLU A 154 -40.60 -15.46 -3.59
N THR A 155 -40.87 -16.75 -3.76
CA THR A 155 -40.96 -17.73 -2.68
C THR A 155 -39.59 -18.08 -2.08
N ARG A 156 -39.59 -18.49 -0.81
CA ARG A 156 -38.35 -18.92 -0.14
C ARG A 156 -37.85 -20.25 -0.71
N GLU A 157 -38.76 -21.14 -1.09
CA GLU A 157 -38.48 -22.48 -1.61
C GLU A 157 -37.72 -22.42 -2.95
N SER A 158 -38.16 -21.55 -3.87
CA SER A 158 -37.49 -21.34 -5.17
C SER A 158 -36.04 -20.87 -4.99
N LYS A 159 -35.80 -19.96 -4.04
CA LYS A 159 -34.48 -19.46 -3.71
C LYS A 159 -33.59 -20.52 -3.04
N ILE A 160 -34.16 -21.33 -2.13
CA ILE A 160 -33.44 -22.46 -1.50
C ILE A 160 -33.01 -23.47 -2.58
N SER A 161 -33.86 -23.75 -3.56
CA SER A 161 -33.54 -24.69 -4.64
C SER A 161 -32.30 -24.25 -5.42
N ILE A 162 -32.17 -22.96 -5.76
CA ILE A 162 -30.97 -22.44 -6.44
C ILE A 162 -29.73 -22.59 -5.57
N LEU A 163 -29.78 -22.23 -4.28
CA LEU A 163 -28.63 -22.41 -3.38
C LEU A 163 -28.19 -23.87 -3.29
N LYS A 164 -29.14 -24.82 -3.25
CA LYS A 164 -28.82 -26.25 -3.30
C LYS A 164 -28.10 -26.61 -4.60
N SER A 165 -28.56 -26.11 -5.75
CA SER A 165 -27.89 -26.33 -7.03
C SER A 165 -26.48 -25.73 -7.06
N ILE A 166 -26.26 -24.54 -6.47
CA ILE A 166 -24.92 -23.95 -6.34
C ILE A 166 -24.01 -24.87 -5.50
N ASN A 167 -24.50 -25.33 -4.34
CA ASN A 167 -23.74 -26.22 -3.45
C ASN A 167 -23.41 -27.57 -4.11
N GLU A 168 -24.34 -28.13 -4.90
CA GLU A 168 -24.09 -29.36 -5.66
C GLU A 168 -23.03 -29.16 -6.74
N ILE A 169 -23.05 -28.03 -7.44
CA ILE A 169 -22.02 -27.68 -8.42
C ILE A 169 -20.68 -27.52 -7.72
N GLU A 170 -20.61 -26.79 -6.60
CA GLU A 170 -19.37 -26.62 -5.83
C GLU A 170 -18.79 -27.96 -5.38
N LYS A 171 -19.64 -28.89 -4.91
CA LYS A 171 -19.24 -30.26 -4.56
C LYS A 171 -18.78 -31.11 -5.75
N LYS A 172 -19.33 -30.89 -6.95
CA LYS A 172 -18.90 -31.62 -8.16
C LYS A 172 -17.53 -31.15 -8.66
N PHE A 173 -17.14 -29.92 -8.35
CA PHE A 173 -15.91 -29.30 -8.83
C PHE A 173 -14.85 -29.12 -7.72
N ILE A 174 -14.72 -30.09 -6.81
CA ILE A 174 -13.77 -30.04 -5.68
C ILE A 174 -12.31 -30.04 -6.16
N ASP A 175 -11.96 -30.88 -7.15
CA ASP A 175 -10.56 -31.09 -7.56
C ASP A 175 -10.04 -30.02 -8.54
N GLY A 176 -10.93 -29.40 -9.32
CA GLY A 176 -10.57 -28.44 -10.38
C GLY A 176 -11.14 -27.03 -10.22
N GLY A 177 -12.02 -26.82 -9.24
CA GLY A 177 -12.80 -25.59 -9.13
C GLY A 177 -13.84 -25.44 -10.23
N ILE A 178 -14.82 -24.56 -10.02
CA ILE A 178 -15.81 -24.24 -11.05
C ILE A 178 -15.07 -23.63 -12.26
N PRO A 179 -15.42 -23.98 -13.51
CA PRO A 179 -14.78 -23.41 -14.70
C PRO A 179 -15.00 -21.89 -14.83
N MET A 180 -13.90 -21.16 -14.98
CA MET A 180 -13.89 -19.69 -15.01
C MET A 180 -13.95 -19.14 -16.43
N LEU A 181 -14.59 -17.99 -16.58
CA LEU A 181 -14.65 -17.26 -17.84
C LEU A 181 -13.26 -16.72 -18.20
N ASP A 182 -12.73 -17.12 -19.34
CA ASP A 182 -11.42 -16.66 -19.82
C ASP A 182 -11.54 -15.23 -20.39
N PRO A 183 -10.80 -14.24 -19.85
CA PRO A 183 -10.88 -12.87 -20.34
C PRO A 183 -10.47 -12.66 -21.81
N VAL A 184 -9.66 -13.54 -22.37
CA VAL A 184 -9.17 -13.45 -23.75
C VAL A 184 -10.03 -14.32 -24.65
N LYS A 185 -10.22 -15.60 -24.31
CA LYS A 185 -10.95 -16.55 -25.15
C LYS A 185 -12.46 -16.30 -25.13
N ASP A 186 -13.04 -16.15 -23.94
CA ASP A 186 -14.49 -16.04 -23.78
C ASP A 186 -14.95 -14.58 -23.80
N MET A 187 -14.24 -13.70 -23.08
CA MET A 187 -14.61 -12.28 -23.01
C MET A 187 -14.15 -11.45 -24.22
N LYS A 188 -13.26 -12.01 -25.05
CA LYS A 188 -12.74 -11.38 -26.26
C LYS A 188 -12.14 -9.98 -26.00
N ILE A 189 -11.49 -9.78 -24.86
CA ILE A 189 -10.82 -8.51 -24.55
C ILE A 189 -9.60 -8.35 -25.47
N LYS A 190 -9.64 -7.35 -26.35
CA LYS A 190 -8.57 -7.06 -27.33
C LYS A 190 -7.62 -5.93 -26.91
N ASP A 191 -7.80 -5.38 -25.70
CA ASP A 191 -6.97 -4.28 -25.22
C ASP A 191 -5.50 -4.71 -25.10
N LYS A 192 -4.59 -3.99 -25.76
CA LYS A 192 -3.16 -4.36 -25.81
C LYS A 192 -2.50 -4.36 -24.43
N LYS A 193 -2.90 -3.47 -23.52
CA LYS A 193 -2.36 -3.44 -22.15
C LYS A 193 -2.86 -4.64 -21.37
N PHE A 194 -4.15 -4.94 -21.49
CA PHE A 194 -4.74 -6.12 -20.86
C PHE A 194 -4.12 -7.43 -21.34
N LEU A 195 -3.93 -7.62 -22.65
CA LEU A 195 -3.34 -8.83 -23.21
C LEU A 195 -1.91 -9.06 -22.68
N LYS A 196 -1.07 -8.02 -22.69
CA LYS A 196 0.30 -8.11 -22.11
C LYS A 196 0.29 -8.47 -20.63
N LEU A 197 -0.66 -7.92 -19.88
CA LEU A 197 -0.81 -8.21 -18.45
C LEU A 197 -1.32 -9.65 -18.23
N HIS A 198 -2.29 -10.10 -19.03
CA HIS A 198 -2.80 -11.46 -19.01
C HIS A 198 -1.68 -12.47 -19.29
N ASP A 199 -0.92 -12.28 -20.37
CA ASP A 199 0.21 -13.15 -20.74
C ASP A 199 1.29 -13.17 -19.65
N THR A 200 1.47 -12.04 -18.97
CA THR A 200 2.40 -11.94 -17.83
C THR A 200 1.92 -12.75 -16.64
N CYS A 201 0.61 -12.69 -16.29
CA CYS A 201 0.05 -13.53 -15.24
C CYS A 201 0.21 -15.02 -15.57
N VAL A 202 -0.11 -15.45 -16.80
CA VAL A 202 0.01 -16.86 -17.22
C VAL A 202 1.47 -17.31 -17.14
N ARG A 203 2.39 -16.54 -17.72
CA ARG A 203 3.83 -16.86 -17.69
C ARG A 203 4.40 -16.93 -16.27
N LEU A 204 3.98 -16.02 -15.37
CA LEU A 204 4.41 -16.05 -13.97
C LEU A 204 3.85 -17.27 -13.26
N HIS A 205 2.57 -17.59 -13.47
CA HIS A 205 1.94 -18.78 -12.90
C HIS A 205 2.63 -20.07 -13.33
N ASP A 206 2.88 -20.26 -14.63
CA ASP A 206 3.56 -21.45 -15.16
C ASP A 206 4.95 -21.61 -14.56
N ARG A 207 5.70 -20.50 -14.41
CA ARG A 207 7.01 -20.49 -13.76
C ARG A 207 6.95 -20.84 -12.29
N ILE A 208 5.87 -20.45 -11.60
CA ILE A 208 5.64 -20.79 -10.19
C ILE A 208 5.34 -22.29 -10.07
N GLU A 209 4.45 -22.84 -10.89
CA GLU A 209 4.06 -24.26 -10.81
C GLU A 209 5.25 -25.21 -11.04
N ILE A 210 6.15 -24.89 -11.97
CA ILE A 210 7.38 -25.68 -12.18
C ILE A 210 8.51 -25.35 -11.19
N HIS A 211 8.32 -24.38 -10.29
CA HIS A 211 9.38 -23.96 -9.37
C HIS A 211 9.66 -25.05 -8.31
N PRO A 212 10.93 -25.38 -8.00
CA PRO A 212 11.25 -26.44 -7.04
C PRO A 212 10.67 -26.26 -5.64
N ILE A 213 10.43 -25.01 -5.22
CA ILE A 213 9.76 -24.70 -3.95
C ILE A 213 8.27 -25.05 -4.02
N LYS A 214 7.58 -24.68 -5.11
CA LYS A 214 6.16 -24.98 -5.32
C LYS A 214 5.89 -26.48 -5.37
N ILE A 215 6.72 -27.23 -6.09
CA ILE A 215 6.63 -28.69 -6.15
C ILE A 215 6.75 -29.30 -4.74
N LYS A 216 7.71 -28.82 -3.94
CA LYS A 216 7.87 -29.28 -2.55
C LYS A 216 6.71 -28.91 -1.64
N LEU A 217 6.10 -27.74 -1.85
CA LEU A 217 4.91 -27.30 -1.12
C LEU A 217 3.71 -28.20 -1.47
N ASN A 218 3.50 -28.49 -2.75
CA ASN A 218 2.43 -29.39 -3.21
C ASN A 218 2.59 -30.81 -2.64
N ASN A 219 3.82 -31.27 -2.43
CA ASN A 219 4.10 -32.56 -1.78
C ASN A 219 3.98 -32.54 -0.24
N GLY A 220 3.41 -31.47 0.35
CA GLY A 220 3.14 -31.38 1.79
C GLY A 220 4.37 -31.15 2.67
N SER A 221 5.47 -30.60 2.12
CA SER A 221 6.70 -30.38 2.90
C SER A 221 6.54 -29.25 3.93
N SER A 222 6.14 -29.61 5.16
CA SER A 222 6.02 -28.68 6.30
C SER A 222 7.29 -27.85 6.53
N LYS A 223 8.48 -28.44 6.36
CA LYS A 223 9.77 -27.70 6.45
C LYS A 223 9.90 -26.59 5.40
N THR A 224 9.38 -26.83 4.19
CA THR A 224 9.42 -25.84 3.10
C THR A 224 8.44 -24.72 3.36
N VAL A 225 7.24 -25.03 3.87
CA VAL A 225 6.25 -24.03 4.30
C VAL A 225 6.86 -23.08 5.33
N ALA A 226 7.41 -23.62 6.43
CA ALA A 226 8.03 -22.81 7.47
C ALA A 226 9.20 -21.95 6.95
N SER A 227 10.01 -22.50 6.02
CA SER A 227 11.13 -21.75 5.42
C SER A 227 10.66 -20.57 4.55
N VAL A 228 9.55 -20.73 3.82
CA VAL A 228 8.95 -19.65 3.02
C VAL A 228 8.36 -18.58 3.94
N GLU A 229 7.58 -18.97 4.96
CA GLU A 229 6.99 -18.04 5.92
C GLU A 229 8.04 -17.23 6.69
N GLU A 230 9.11 -17.88 7.14
CA GLU A 230 10.21 -17.22 7.83
C GLU A 230 10.95 -16.24 6.90
N TYR A 231 11.13 -16.61 5.63
CA TYR A 231 11.73 -15.74 4.63
C TYR A 231 10.86 -14.52 4.30
N GLU A 232 9.55 -14.72 4.14
CA GLU A 232 8.60 -13.62 3.97
C GLU A 232 8.58 -12.67 5.17
N ARG A 233 8.64 -13.21 6.40
CA ARG A 233 8.80 -12.39 7.61
C ARG A 233 10.08 -11.56 7.56
N LYS A 234 11.19 -12.17 7.15
CA LYS A 234 12.47 -11.48 7.01
C LYS A 234 12.40 -10.32 6.00
N LEU A 235 11.72 -10.51 4.86
CA LEU A 235 11.50 -9.44 3.88
C LEU A 235 10.62 -8.32 4.43
N LYS A 236 9.55 -8.64 5.17
CA LYS A 236 8.70 -7.61 5.81
C LYS A 236 9.47 -6.75 6.80
N ILE A 237 10.39 -7.34 7.57
CA ILE A 237 11.26 -6.58 8.48
C ILE A 237 12.21 -5.68 7.67
N LEU A 238 12.77 -6.20 6.58
CA LEU A 238 13.65 -5.41 5.70
C LEU A 238 12.94 -4.19 5.12
N ASP A 239 11.67 -4.33 4.71
CA ASP A 239 10.88 -3.22 4.19
C ASP A 239 10.57 -2.18 5.27
N LYS A 240 10.27 -2.60 6.50
CA LYS A 240 10.13 -1.69 7.64
C LYS A 240 11.43 -0.93 7.93
N ILE A 241 12.58 -1.60 7.86
CA ILE A 241 13.90 -0.96 8.04
C ILE A 241 14.14 0.10 6.96
N LYS A 242 13.81 -0.19 5.70
CA LYS A 242 13.95 0.77 4.60
C LYS A 242 13.05 1.99 4.84
N ALA A 243 11.77 1.77 5.12
CA ALA A 243 10.81 2.85 5.39
C ALA A 243 11.26 3.77 6.53
N LEU A 244 11.71 3.20 7.67
CA LEU A 244 12.19 3.99 8.81
C LEU A 244 13.51 4.72 8.51
N LYS A 245 14.38 4.19 7.64
CA LYS A 245 15.59 4.89 7.20
C LYS A 245 15.25 6.10 6.34
N ASP A 246 14.28 5.96 5.45
CA ASP A 246 13.80 7.05 4.60
C ASP A 246 13.13 8.14 5.46
N GLU A 247 12.26 7.75 6.41
CA GLU A 247 11.66 8.67 7.38
C GLU A 247 12.74 9.42 8.19
N LEU A 248 13.77 8.72 8.68
CA LEU A 248 14.87 9.34 9.42
C LEU A 248 15.64 10.36 8.58
N LYS A 249 15.83 10.09 7.29
CA LYS A 249 16.49 11.00 6.36
C LYS A 249 15.65 12.27 6.17
N ASP A 250 14.34 12.13 6.00
CA ASP A 250 13.43 13.25 5.83
C ASP A 250 13.37 14.15 7.07
N VAL A 251 13.25 13.53 8.26
CA VAL A 251 13.24 14.27 9.53
C VAL A 251 14.55 15.05 9.73
N ARG A 252 15.70 14.46 9.42
CA ARG A 252 17.00 15.15 9.52
C ARG A 252 17.10 16.32 8.55
N SER A 253 16.64 16.16 7.31
CA SER A 253 16.60 17.24 6.31
C SER A 253 15.77 18.43 6.81
N ILE A 254 14.58 18.17 7.37
CA ILE A 254 13.71 19.21 7.91
C ILE A 254 14.37 19.94 9.08
N VAL A 255 15.02 19.21 9.99
CA VAL A 255 15.75 19.83 11.12
C VAL A 255 16.85 20.75 10.62
N GLN A 256 17.65 20.32 9.64
CA GLN A 256 18.71 21.15 9.03
C GLN A 256 18.16 22.44 8.39
N LEU A 257 17.02 22.35 7.69
CA LEU A 257 16.37 23.53 7.10
C LEU A 257 15.85 24.50 8.15
N ASN A 258 15.31 24.00 9.26
CA ASN A 258 14.85 24.83 10.37
C ASN A 258 16.01 25.55 11.06
N ASP A 259 17.13 24.86 11.28
CA ASP A 259 18.34 25.46 11.86
C ASP A 259 18.90 26.56 10.94
N LEU A 260 18.95 26.32 9.62
CA LEU A 260 19.36 27.33 8.66
C LEU A 260 18.46 28.57 8.71
N LYS A 261 17.13 28.38 8.77
CA LYS A 261 16.17 29.49 8.88
C LYS A 261 16.36 30.28 10.19
N ALA A 262 16.60 29.58 11.30
CA ALA A 262 16.87 30.21 12.59
C ALA A 262 18.18 31.02 12.56
N ARG A 263 19.27 30.47 12.00
CA ARG A 263 20.55 31.17 11.83
C ARG A 263 20.40 32.39 10.93
N LYS A 264 19.75 32.27 9.76
CA LYS A 264 19.45 33.40 8.87
C LYS A 264 18.67 34.52 9.58
N ARG A 265 17.74 34.17 10.48
CA ARG A 265 17.01 35.18 11.28
C ARG A 265 17.95 35.96 12.20
N VAL A 266 18.89 35.29 12.85
CA VAL A 266 19.90 35.96 13.70
C VAL A 266 20.79 36.86 12.85
N LEU A 267 21.31 36.36 11.72
CA LEU A 267 22.17 37.12 10.81
C LEU A 267 21.49 38.38 10.26
N ARG A 268 20.20 38.29 9.90
CA ARG A 268 19.41 39.46 9.48
C ARG A 268 19.19 40.46 10.61
N ARG A 269 18.89 39.98 11.82
CA ARG A 269 18.69 40.85 12.99
C ARG A 269 19.96 41.63 13.36
N LEU A 270 21.13 41.01 13.19
CA LEU A 270 22.42 41.63 13.49
C LEU A 270 22.98 42.46 12.32
N GLY A 271 22.31 42.48 11.16
CA GLY A 271 22.73 43.26 9.99
C GLY A 271 23.90 42.63 9.22
N PHE A 272 24.13 41.32 9.35
CA PHE A 272 25.09 40.57 8.52
C PHE A 272 24.47 40.22 7.15
N LEU A 273 23.15 40.08 7.10
CA LEU A 273 22.34 39.89 5.90
C LEU A 273 21.23 40.95 5.85
N ASP A 274 20.81 41.34 4.65
CA ASP A 274 19.63 42.17 4.45
C ASP A 274 18.32 41.37 4.46
N SER A 275 17.18 42.05 4.26
CA SER A 275 15.86 41.40 4.23
C SER A 275 15.67 40.38 3.10
N SER A 276 16.49 40.46 2.05
CA SER A 276 16.50 39.58 0.87
C SER A 276 17.56 38.47 0.96
N ASP A 277 18.14 38.24 2.15
CA ASP A 277 19.25 37.31 2.40
C ASP A 277 20.54 37.64 1.62
N MET A 278 20.72 38.89 1.16
CA MET A 278 21.95 39.36 0.53
C MET A 278 22.97 39.79 1.59
N ILE A 279 24.25 39.52 1.34
CA ILE A 279 25.33 39.80 2.30
C ILE A 279 25.62 41.30 2.41
N ASP A 280 25.61 41.82 3.64
CA ASP A 280 25.92 43.21 3.93
C ASP A 280 27.42 43.40 4.32
N VAL A 281 27.85 44.63 4.60
CA VAL A 281 29.25 44.95 4.95
C VAL A 281 29.72 44.17 6.17
N LYS A 282 28.91 44.09 7.25
CA LYS A 282 29.21 43.27 8.42
C LYS A 282 29.41 41.80 8.05
N GLY A 283 28.54 41.27 7.19
CA GLY A 283 28.66 39.90 6.68
C GLY A 283 29.97 39.65 5.96
N ARG A 284 30.40 40.58 5.08
CA ARG A 284 31.68 40.48 4.38
C ARG A 284 32.88 40.49 5.32
N VAL A 285 32.87 41.35 6.35
CA VAL A 285 33.94 41.37 7.36
C VAL A 285 33.97 40.07 8.15
N ALA A 286 32.81 39.53 8.52
CA ALA A 286 32.72 38.25 9.22
C ALA A 286 33.30 37.09 8.41
N CYS A 287 33.13 37.09 7.08
CA CYS A 287 33.70 36.07 6.20
C CYS A 287 35.24 36.05 6.18
N GLU A 288 35.90 37.15 6.58
CA GLU A 288 37.36 37.23 6.66
C GLU A 288 37.91 36.75 8.02
N ILE A 289 37.04 36.47 8.99
CA ILE A 289 37.42 36.00 10.33
C ILE A 289 37.27 34.48 10.38
N SER A 290 38.38 33.77 10.58
CA SER A 290 38.42 32.29 10.63
C SER A 290 38.99 31.72 11.93
N THR A 291 39.64 32.55 12.74
CA THR A 291 40.42 32.13 13.93
C THR A 291 39.72 32.41 15.25
N ALA A 292 38.58 33.12 15.23
CA ALA A 292 37.82 33.56 16.39
C ALA A 292 36.32 33.50 16.08
N ASP A 293 35.46 33.74 17.08
CA ASP A 293 34.02 33.88 16.85
C ASP A 293 33.73 35.07 15.92
N GLU A 294 33.31 34.75 14.70
CA GLU A 294 33.15 35.70 13.60
C GLU A 294 32.04 36.72 13.85
N LEU A 295 31.00 36.36 14.61
CA LEU A 295 29.89 37.25 14.90
C LEU A 295 30.28 38.24 16.00
N VAL A 296 30.84 37.73 17.11
CA VAL A 296 31.24 38.56 18.25
C VAL A 296 32.33 39.55 17.85
N LEU A 297 33.38 39.08 17.17
CA LEU A 297 34.48 39.95 16.77
C LEU A 297 34.05 41.03 15.77
N THR A 298 33.20 40.67 14.80
CA THR A 298 32.62 41.65 13.86
C THR A 298 31.80 42.71 14.59
N GLU A 299 30.96 42.33 15.57
CA GLU A 299 30.20 43.31 16.35
C GLU A 299 31.10 44.24 17.17
N LEU A 300 32.18 43.73 17.78
CA LEU A 300 33.14 44.57 18.50
C LEU A 300 33.81 45.59 17.58
N ILE A 301 34.18 45.18 16.36
CA ILE A 301 34.78 46.07 15.36
C ILE A 301 33.78 47.17 14.96
N PHE A 302 32.55 46.80 14.57
CA PHE A 302 31.56 47.77 14.07
C PHE A 302 30.99 48.69 15.16
N ASN A 303 31.02 48.27 16.43
CA ASN A 303 30.65 49.14 17.55
C ASN A 303 31.80 50.06 18.00
N GLY A 304 32.94 50.04 17.32
CA GLY A 304 34.09 50.90 17.62
C GLY A 304 34.81 50.54 18.93
N PHE A 305 34.60 49.34 19.48
CA PHE A 305 35.15 48.94 20.78
C PHE A 305 36.68 49.08 20.84
N PHE A 306 37.38 48.82 19.75
CA PHE A 306 38.83 48.88 19.69
C PHE A 306 39.42 50.28 19.46
N ASN A 307 38.58 51.30 19.16
CA ASN A 307 39.06 52.63 18.77
C ASN A 307 39.82 53.35 19.90
N ASP A 308 39.37 53.14 21.15
CA ASP A 308 39.90 53.84 22.33
C ASP A 308 40.85 52.95 23.17
N ILE A 309 41.28 51.80 22.62
CA ILE A 309 42.12 50.82 23.32
C ILE A 309 43.54 50.86 22.75
N SER A 310 44.55 50.84 23.62
CA SER A 310 45.96 50.74 23.19
C SER A 310 46.23 49.42 22.46
N HIS A 311 47.25 49.39 21.59
CA HIS A 311 47.67 48.16 20.89
C HIS A 311 47.87 46.96 21.83
N ARG A 312 48.38 47.18 23.06
CA ARG A 312 48.54 46.13 24.08
C ARG A 312 47.20 45.60 24.56
N GLY A 313 46.23 46.48 24.78
CA GLY A 313 44.87 46.12 25.19
C GLY A 313 44.13 45.37 24.09
N VAL A 314 44.29 45.77 22.83
CA VAL A 314 43.72 45.05 21.67
C VAL A 314 44.26 43.61 21.62
N CYS A 315 45.59 43.42 21.73
CA CYS A 315 46.20 42.09 21.77
C CYS A 315 45.67 41.25 22.95
N ALA A 316 45.50 41.85 24.13
CA ALA A 316 44.96 41.15 25.30
C ALA A 316 43.52 40.68 25.07
N VAL A 317 42.63 41.54 24.56
CA VAL A 317 41.23 41.15 24.27
C VAL A 317 41.16 40.07 23.18
N LEU A 318 41.93 40.21 22.10
CA LEU A 318 41.94 39.22 21.02
C LEU A 318 42.47 37.87 21.50
N SER A 319 43.42 37.85 22.46
CA SER A 319 43.91 36.59 23.03
C SER A 319 42.80 35.77 23.70
N CYS A 320 41.79 36.42 24.28
CA CYS A 320 40.62 35.76 24.88
C CYS A 320 39.69 35.09 23.85
N LEU A 321 39.76 35.50 22.58
CA LEU A 321 38.91 34.98 21.51
C LEU A 321 39.58 33.83 20.72
N LEU A 322 40.89 33.66 20.88
CA LEU A 322 41.69 32.68 20.12
C LEU A 322 41.82 31.33 20.84
N TYR A 323 41.97 31.33 22.16
CA TYR A 323 42.25 30.11 22.92
C TYR A 323 41.02 29.67 23.72
N GLN A 324 40.45 28.52 23.37
CA GLN A 324 39.21 27.99 23.94
C GLN A 324 39.43 26.90 25.00
N GLU A 325 40.67 26.47 25.24
CA GLU A 325 40.96 25.50 26.29
C GLU A 325 40.94 26.19 27.66
N LYS A 326 40.52 25.45 28.68
CA LYS A 326 40.56 25.94 30.05
C LYS A 326 42.01 26.08 30.49
N SER A 327 42.41 27.29 30.86
CA SER A 327 43.67 27.50 31.58
C SER A 327 43.58 26.81 32.94
N PHE A 328 44.60 26.02 33.27
CA PHE A 328 44.78 25.40 34.58
C PHE A 328 45.19 26.44 35.63
#